data_AF-A0A973N1I2-F1
#
_entry.id   AF-A0A973N1I2-F1
#
_cell.length_a   1.000
_cell.length_b   1.000
_cell.length_c   1.000
_cell.angle_alpha   90.00
_cell.angle_beta   90.00
_cell.angle_gamma   90.00
#
_symmetry.space_group_name_H-M   'P 1'
#
loop_
_entity.id
_entity.type
_entity.pdbx_description
1 polymer ?
#
loop_
_entity_poly.entity_id
_entity_poly.type
_entity_poly.pdbx_seq_one_letter_code
_entity_poly.pdbx_strand_id
1 'polypeptide(L)'
;ATTPKQAAQAIKKIAELDWHPVHILDINATSVGAVMKPAGLEASKGVISVNYGKDPLDPTWKNDPGMKKYFEFMAKYYPDGDKDSSFNSYGYSTSQLMAYVLQKCGDNLTRENVMKVATSLKDVELDLSLPGIKANTSPTDYRVNKQLQMMKFNGERWELFGPILEDAGPAG
;
A
#
# COMPACT_ATOMS: atom_id res chain seq x y z
N ALA A 1 8.88 13.53 -0.12
CA ALA A 1 8.82 12.14 -0.61
C ALA A 1 9.36 12.09 -2.04
N THR A 2 10.09 11.03 -2.40
CA THR A 2 10.55 10.80 -3.77
C THR A 2 9.41 10.15 -4.55
N THR A 3 8.92 10.82 -5.60
CA THR A 3 7.85 10.29 -6.46
C THR A 3 8.40 9.21 -7.43
N PRO A 4 7.54 8.36 -8.03
CA PRO A 4 7.96 7.16 -8.77
C PRO A 4 9.09 7.37 -9.79
N LYS A 5 9.02 8.43 -10.60
CA LYS A 5 10.04 8.73 -11.62
C LYS A 5 11.39 9.03 -11.01
N GLN A 6 11.45 9.88 -10.00
CA GLN A 6 12.67 10.28 -9.31
C GLN A 6 13.29 9.08 -8.58
N ALA A 7 12.48 8.20 -8.01
CA ALA A 7 12.94 6.97 -7.38
C ALA A 7 13.60 6.04 -8.41
N ALA A 8 12.96 5.82 -9.56
CA ALA A 8 13.52 4.99 -10.61
C ALA A 8 14.86 5.53 -11.12
N GLN A 9 14.96 6.85 -11.31
CA GLN A 9 16.19 7.52 -11.69
C GLN A 9 17.29 7.38 -10.64
N ALA A 10 16.95 7.50 -9.36
CA ALA A 10 17.90 7.34 -8.26
C ALA A 10 18.43 5.90 -8.17
N ILE A 11 17.55 4.89 -8.22
CA ILE A 11 17.95 3.47 -8.23
C ILE A 11 18.89 3.19 -9.40
N LYS A 12 18.49 3.60 -10.61
CA LYS A 12 19.31 3.42 -11.80
C LYS A 12 20.68 4.09 -11.65
N LYS A 13 20.71 5.33 -11.13
CA LYS A 13 21.97 6.06 -10.98
C LYS A 13 22.90 5.43 -9.94
N ILE A 14 22.36 4.93 -8.84
CA ILE A 14 23.12 4.20 -7.82
C ILE A 14 23.79 2.97 -8.45
N ALA A 15 23.06 2.20 -9.26
CA ALA A 15 23.60 1.04 -9.96
C ALA A 15 24.65 1.41 -11.03
N GLU A 16 24.43 2.47 -11.82
CA GLU A 16 25.41 2.98 -12.81
C GLU A 16 26.73 3.43 -12.16
N LEU A 17 26.69 3.84 -10.89
CA LEU A 17 27.86 4.25 -10.12
C LEU A 17 28.57 3.07 -9.44
N ASP A 18 28.09 1.83 -9.62
CA ASP A 18 28.54 0.65 -8.90
C ASP A 18 28.53 0.86 -7.38
N TRP A 19 27.56 1.65 -6.90
CA TRP A 19 27.42 1.97 -5.49
C TRP A 19 26.39 1.03 -4.85
N HIS A 20 26.77 0.38 -3.76
CA HIS A 20 25.93 -0.62 -3.08
C HIS A 20 25.56 -0.22 -1.64
N PRO A 21 24.85 0.90 -1.43
CA PRO A 21 24.39 1.27 -0.10
C PRO A 21 23.22 0.38 0.35
N VAL A 22 22.93 0.42 1.66
CA VAL A 22 21.59 0.06 2.12
C VAL A 22 20.63 1.09 1.55
N HIS A 23 19.78 0.67 0.61
CA HIS A 23 18.85 1.55 -0.08
C HIS A 23 17.43 1.34 0.47
N ILE A 24 16.93 2.34 1.19
CA ILE A 24 15.57 2.35 1.73
C ILE A 24 14.73 3.30 0.88
N LEU A 25 13.61 2.80 0.36
CA LEU A 25 12.71 3.50 -0.54
C LEU A 25 11.39 3.84 0.17
N ASP A 26 10.89 5.06 -0.07
CA ASP A 26 9.57 5.48 0.38
C ASP A 26 8.46 4.59 -0.21
N ILE A 27 7.44 4.27 0.59
CA ILE A 27 6.35 3.37 0.22
C ILE A 27 5.62 3.79 -1.08
N ASN A 28 5.53 5.10 -1.37
CA ASN A 28 4.84 5.60 -2.55
C ASN A 28 5.61 5.32 -3.85
N ALA A 29 6.88 4.91 -3.76
CA ALA A 29 7.72 4.56 -4.89
C ALA A 29 7.94 3.04 -5.03
N THR A 30 7.06 2.22 -4.46
CA THR A 30 7.26 0.75 -4.44
C THR A 30 6.69 0.02 -5.65
N SER A 31 5.98 0.70 -6.55
CA SER A 31 5.37 0.06 -7.73
C SER A 31 6.41 -0.70 -8.56
N VAL A 32 6.23 -2.01 -8.71
CA VAL A 32 7.10 -2.82 -9.57
C VAL A 32 7.00 -2.35 -11.02
N GLY A 33 5.79 -2.10 -11.50
CA GLY A 33 5.53 -1.63 -12.86
C GLY A 33 6.06 -0.22 -13.15
N ALA A 34 5.85 0.72 -12.23
CA ALA A 34 6.16 2.14 -12.47
C ALA A 34 7.53 2.59 -11.93
N VAL A 35 8.18 1.81 -11.07
CA VAL A 35 9.49 2.17 -10.48
C VAL A 35 10.55 1.10 -10.74
N MET A 36 10.32 -0.14 -10.33
CA MET A 36 11.38 -1.17 -10.38
C MET A 36 11.72 -1.60 -11.82
N LYS A 37 10.71 -1.81 -12.67
CA LYS A 37 10.94 -2.12 -14.09
C LYS A 37 11.67 -0.96 -14.81
N PRO A 38 11.25 0.31 -14.70
CA PRO A 38 11.98 1.44 -15.30
C PRO A 38 13.40 1.68 -14.75
N ALA A 39 13.63 1.39 -13.47
CA ALA A 39 14.96 1.47 -12.86
C ALA A 39 15.91 0.36 -13.37
N GLY A 40 15.34 -0.78 -13.76
CA GLY A 40 16.04 -2.02 -14.05
C GLY A 40 15.92 -2.98 -12.86
N LEU A 41 15.34 -4.16 -13.11
CA LEU A 41 15.05 -5.14 -12.05
C LEU A 41 16.30 -5.57 -11.26
N GLU A 42 17.41 -5.78 -11.96
CA GLU A 42 18.71 -6.09 -11.33
C GLU A 42 19.23 -4.92 -10.49
N ALA A 43 19.11 -3.68 -10.99
CA ALA A 43 19.50 -2.47 -10.25
C ALA A 43 18.65 -2.26 -8.98
N SER A 44 17.41 -2.75 -9.00
CA SER A 44 16.48 -2.70 -7.86
C SER A 44 16.66 -3.82 -6.84
N LYS A 45 17.46 -4.87 -7.12
CA LYS A 45 17.64 -5.99 -6.18
C LYS A 45 18.19 -5.51 -4.85
N GLY A 46 17.58 -5.97 -3.77
CA GLY A 46 18.01 -5.64 -2.41
C GLY A 46 17.50 -4.30 -1.88
N VAL A 47 16.80 -3.49 -2.69
CA VAL A 47 16.09 -2.29 -2.20
C VAL A 47 15.09 -2.71 -1.12
N ILE A 48 15.05 -1.94 -0.04
CA ILE A 48 14.18 -2.18 1.12
C ILE A 48 13.10 -1.11 1.13
N SER A 49 11.88 -1.49 1.52
CA SER A 49 10.81 -0.55 1.80
C SER A 49 9.88 -1.14 2.88
N VAL A 50 8.72 -0.54 3.04
CA VAL A 50 7.63 -0.99 3.89
C VAL A 50 6.35 -1.06 3.08
N ASN A 51 5.41 -1.89 3.49
CA ASN A 51 4.07 -1.90 2.94
C ASN A 51 3.02 -2.19 4.02
N TYR A 52 1.78 -1.79 3.74
CA TYR A 52 0.60 -2.17 4.52
C TYR A 52 -0.46 -2.91 3.71
N GLY A 53 -0.31 -2.96 2.38
CA GLY A 53 -1.23 -3.62 1.47
C GLY A 53 -0.59 -4.80 0.73
N LYS A 54 -1.43 -5.72 0.27
CA LYS A 54 -1.07 -6.84 -0.61
C LYS A 54 -0.72 -6.29 -2.00
N ASP A 55 0.41 -6.74 -2.56
CA ASP A 55 0.81 -6.38 -3.92
C ASP A 55 0.08 -7.29 -4.94
N PRO A 56 -0.64 -6.75 -5.94
CA PRO A 56 -1.30 -7.54 -6.97
C PRO A 56 -0.39 -8.45 -7.80
N LEU A 57 0.89 -8.10 -7.94
CA LEU A 57 1.89 -8.88 -8.67
C LEU A 57 2.51 -10.01 -7.84
N ASP A 58 2.33 -10.00 -6.52
CA ASP A 58 2.87 -11.05 -5.66
C ASP A 58 1.97 -12.31 -5.73
N PRO A 59 2.48 -13.44 -6.24
CA PRO A 59 1.70 -14.66 -6.42
C PRO A 59 1.18 -15.24 -5.10
N THR A 60 1.75 -14.84 -3.96
CA THR A 60 1.27 -15.20 -2.62
C THR A 60 -0.21 -14.84 -2.44
N TRP A 61 -0.67 -13.74 -3.05
CA TRP A 61 -2.04 -13.25 -2.90
C TRP A 61 -3.00 -13.72 -4.00
N LYS A 62 -2.54 -14.54 -4.96
CA LYS A 62 -3.36 -14.98 -6.11
C LYS A 62 -4.69 -15.63 -5.69
N ASN A 63 -4.67 -16.36 -4.57
CA ASN A 63 -5.85 -17.07 -4.06
C ASN A 63 -6.56 -16.34 -2.91
N ASP A 64 -6.05 -15.19 -2.48
CA ASP A 64 -6.62 -14.40 -1.39
C ASP A 64 -8.02 -13.88 -1.75
N PRO A 65 -9.02 -14.02 -0.87
CA PRO A 65 -10.37 -13.55 -1.15
C PRO A 65 -10.46 -12.06 -1.47
N GLY A 66 -9.70 -11.22 -0.78
CA GLY A 66 -9.69 -9.77 -1.01
C GLY A 66 -9.05 -9.41 -2.35
N MET A 67 -7.94 -10.07 -2.71
CA MET A 67 -7.30 -9.90 -4.00
C MET A 67 -8.21 -10.36 -5.16
N LYS A 68 -8.98 -11.44 -4.99
CA LYS A 68 -9.98 -11.86 -5.97
C LYS A 68 -11.07 -10.81 -6.18
N LYS A 69 -11.63 -10.24 -5.10
CA LYS A 69 -12.61 -9.14 -5.20
C LYS A 69 -12.05 -7.93 -5.94
N TYR A 70 -10.79 -7.58 -5.70
CA TYR A 70 -10.12 -6.51 -6.43
C TYR A 70 -10.01 -6.82 -7.93
N PHE A 71 -9.56 -8.02 -8.31
CA PHE A 71 -9.48 -8.40 -9.72
C PHE A 71 -10.85 -8.46 -10.40
N GLU A 72 -11.88 -8.96 -9.71
CA GLU A 72 -13.27 -8.94 -10.20
C GLU A 72 -13.78 -7.49 -10.37
N PHE A 73 -13.47 -6.60 -9.43
CA PHE A 73 -13.82 -5.19 -9.52
C PHE A 73 -13.15 -4.53 -10.74
N MET A 74 -11.84 -4.72 -10.92
CA MET A 74 -11.12 -4.20 -12.08
C MET A 74 -11.70 -4.73 -13.39
N ALA A 75 -11.92 -6.05 -13.49
CA ALA A 75 -12.49 -6.66 -14.69
C ALA A 75 -13.89 -6.12 -15.04
N LYS A 76 -14.71 -5.81 -14.03
CA LYS A 76 -16.08 -5.34 -14.24
C LYS A 76 -16.18 -3.83 -14.49
N TYR A 77 -15.44 -3.02 -13.74
CA TYR A 77 -15.64 -1.58 -13.69
C TYR A 77 -14.49 -0.77 -14.30
N TYR A 78 -13.30 -1.36 -14.45
CA TYR A 78 -12.16 -0.70 -15.08
C TYR A 78 -11.27 -1.68 -15.87
N PRO A 79 -11.83 -2.36 -16.90
CA PRO A 79 -11.15 -3.44 -17.61
C PRO A 79 -9.89 -2.99 -18.38
N ASP A 80 -9.85 -1.72 -18.79
CA ASP A 80 -8.69 -1.13 -19.48
C ASP A 80 -7.58 -0.70 -18.51
N GLY A 81 -7.85 -0.71 -17.19
CA GLY A 81 -6.90 -0.36 -16.16
C GLY A 81 -5.89 -1.48 -15.91
N ASP A 82 -4.65 -1.10 -15.58
CA ASP A 82 -3.62 -2.06 -15.18
C ASP A 82 -3.96 -2.67 -13.80
N LYS A 83 -4.58 -3.85 -13.80
CA LYS A 83 -4.93 -4.59 -12.58
C LYS A 83 -3.71 -5.00 -11.75
N ASP A 84 -2.51 -4.96 -12.32
CA ASP A 84 -1.28 -5.31 -11.63
C ASP A 84 -0.60 -4.07 -11.00
N SER A 85 -1.20 -2.89 -11.19
CA SER A 85 -0.70 -1.63 -10.65
C SER A 85 -1.02 -1.47 -9.15
N SER A 86 0.03 -1.24 -8.36
CA SER A 86 -0.08 -0.86 -6.94
C SER A 86 -0.87 0.43 -6.72
N PHE A 87 -0.97 1.31 -7.73
CA PHE A 87 -1.80 2.52 -7.64
C PHE A 87 -3.29 2.21 -7.73
N ASN A 88 -3.67 1.24 -8.56
CA ASN A 88 -5.06 0.83 -8.71
C ASN A 88 -5.53 0.05 -7.48
N SER A 89 -4.69 -0.83 -6.91
CA SER A 89 -5.01 -1.51 -5.65
C SER A 89 -5.11 -0.54 -4.46
N TYR A 90 -4.27 0.51 -4.43
CA TYR A 90 -4.40 1.61 -3.46
C TYR A 90 -5.71 2.40 -3.63
N GLY A 91 -6.07 2.75 -4.87
CA GLY A 91 -7.35 3.40 -5.18
C GLY A 91 -8.56 2.56 -4.76
N TYR A 92 -8.50 1.25 -4.98
CA TYR A 92 -9.52 0.32 -4.51
C TYR A 92 -9.64 0.31 -2.98
N SER A 93 -8.52 0.18 -2.27
CA SER A 93 -8.49 0.09 -0.80
C SER A 93 -9.00 1.36 -0.13
N THR A 94 -8.58 2.53 -0.62
CA THR A 94 -9.06 3.83 -0.10
C THR A 94 -10.54 4.05 -0.39
N SER A 95 -11.02 3.63 -1.56
CA SER A 95 -12.45 3.68 -1.91
C SER A 95 -13.28 2.73 -1.06
N GLN A 96 -12.74 1.54 -0.74
CA GLN A 96 -13.38 0.60 0.17
C GLN A 96 -13.52 1.19 1.58
N LEU A 97 -12.48 1.84 2.10
CA LEU A 97 -12.55 2.48 3.40
C LEU A 97 -13.59 3.61 3.41
N MET A 98 -13.65 4.41 2.35
CA MET A 98 -14.68 5.44 2.19
C MET A 98 -16.08 4.81 2.20
N ALA A 99 -16.30 3.73 1.43
CA ALA A 99 -17.57 3.03 1.40
C ALA A 99 -17.95 2.47 2.78
N TYR A 100 -16.99 1.90 3.51
CA TYR A 100 -17.20 1.43 4.89
C TYR A 100 -17.66 2.57 5.82
N VAL A 101 -16.99 3.72 5.79
CA VAL A 101 -17.36 4.91 6.58
C VAL A 101 -18.77 5.38 6.24
N LEU A 102 -19.08 5.51 4.94
CA LEU A 102 -20.40 5.97 4.50
C LEU A 102 -21.51 4.99 4.90
N GLN A 103 -21.29 3.68 4.78
CA GLN A 103 -22.23 2.66 5.26
C GLN A 103 -22.49 2.78 6.76
N LYS A 104 -21.45 3.06 7.56
CA LYS A 104 -21.57 3.26 9.01
C LYS A 104 -22.28 4.57 9.39
N CYS A 105 -22.32 5.55 8.49
CA CYS A 105 -23.08 6.78 8.71
C CYS A 105 -24.60 6.57 8.59
N GLY A 106 -25.05 5.54 7.87
CA GLY A 106 -26.47 5.36 7.52
C GLY A 106 -26.99 6.56 6.74
N ASP A 107 -28.20 7.01 7.06
CA ASP A 107 -28.85 8.14 6.39
C ASP A 107 -28.33 9.53 6.83
N ASN A 108 -27.50 9.59 7.88
CA ASN A 108 -26.93 10.85 8.37
C ASN A 108 -25.58 11.16 7.69
N LEU A 109 -25.64 11.60 6.43
CA LEU A 109 -24.47 11.93 5.61
C LEU A 109 -24.03 13.40 5.76
N THR A 110 -24.01 13.90 6.99
CA THR A 110 -23.48 15.23 7.30
C THR A 110 -21.96 15.19 7.49
N ARG A 111 -21.26 16.29 7.21
CA ARG A 111 -19.81 16.41 7.45
C ARG A 111 -19.45 16.01 8.88
N GLU A 112 -20.23 16.46 9.86
CA GLU A 112 -20.01 16.17 11.27
C GLU A 112 -20.06 14.66 11.54
N ASN A 113 -21.11 13.96 11.06
CA ASN A 113 -21.25 12.54 11.29
C ASN A 113 -20.21 11.70 10.53
N VAL A 114 -19.90 12.07 9.28
CA VAL A 114 -18.84 11.42 8.49
C VAL A 114 -17.50 11.53 9.22
N MET A 115 -17.13 12.71 9.70
CA MET A 115 -15.89 12.89 10.47
C MET A 115 -15.92 12.12 11.79
N LYS A 116 -17.06 12.09 12.50
CA LYS A 116 -17.21 11.30 13.72
C LYS A 116 -16.95 9.81 13.48
N VAL A 117 -17.53 9.24 12.42
CA VAL A 117 -17.34 7.82 12.07
C VAL A 117 -15.90 7.56 11.60
N ALA A 118 -15.37 8.40 10.71
CA ALA A 118 -14.01 8.27 10.17
C ALA A 118 -12.92 8.41 11.23
N THR A 119 -13.19 9.10 12.33
CA THR A 119 -12.29 9.27 13.49
C THR A 119 -12.63 8.33 14.64
N SER A 120 -13.43 7.29 14.41
CA SER A 120 -13.77 6.27 15.42
C SER A 120 -13.57 4.85 14.89
N LEU A 121 -12.66 4.66 13.92
CA LEU A 121 -12.39 3.36 13.34
C LEU A 121 -11.66 2.49 14.36
N LYS A 122 -12.12 1.25 14.50
CA LYS A 122 -11.50 0.26 15.39
C LYS A 122 -11.41 -1.08 14.67
N ASP A 123 -10.20 -1.62 14.61
CA ASP A 123 -9.90 -2.93 14.05
C ASP A 123 -10.45 -3.14 12.62
N VAL A 124 -10.47 -2.09 11.78
CA VAL A 124 -11.04 -2.19 10.43
C VAL A 124 -10.03 -2.85 9.50
N GLU A 125 -10.39 -4.03 8.98
CA GLU A 125 -9.61 -4.77 7.99
C GLU A 125 -10.19 -4.53 6.59
N LEU A 126 -9.31 -4.14 5.66
CA LEU A 126 -9.67 -3.95 4.25
C LEU A 126 -9.26 -5.19 3.46
N ASP A 127 -9.90 -5.42 2.31
CA ASP A 127 -9.67 -6.62 1.49
C ASP A 127 -8.19 -6.81 1.15
N LEU A 128 -7.50 -5.71 0.87
CA LEU A 128 -6.08 -5.71 0.47
C LEU A 128 -5.12 -5.38 1.61
N SER A 129 -5.57 -5.28 2.86
CA SER A 129 -4.65 -5.16 4.01
C SER A 129 -3.75 -6.40 4.11
N LEU A 130 -2.47 -6.24 4.44
CA LEU A 130 -1.64 -7.38 4.83
C LEU A 130 -2.22 -8.06 6.08
N PRO A 131 -2.05 -9.39 6.23
CA PRO A 131 -2.52 -10.10 7.42
C PRO A 131 -2.01 -9.46 8.71
N GLY A 132 -2.94 -9.13 9.62
CA GLY A 132 -2.64 -8.48 10.90
C GLY A 132 -2.63 -6.95 10.87
N ILE A 133 -2.71 -6.31 9.70
CA ILE A 133 -2.82 -4.84 9.59
C ILE A 133 -4.26 -4.39 9.65
N LYS A 134 -4.54 -3.45 10.55
CA LYS A 134 -5.87 -2.90 10.77
C LYS A 134 -5.85 -1.38 10.85
N ALA A 135 -6.85 -0.75 10.26
CA ALA A 135 -7.08 0.68 10.37
C ALA A 135 -7.74 1.01 11.71
N ASN A 136 -7.13 1.95 12.44
CA ASN A 136 -7.61 2.47 13.71
C ASN A 136 -7.45 3.98 13.71
N THR A 137 -8.50 4.72 14.07
CA THR A 137 -8.48 6.18 14.16
C THR A 137 -9.19 6.64 15.42
N SER A 138 -8.85 7.84 15.88
CA SER A 138 -9.49 8.49 17.02
C SER A 138 -9.71 9.98 16.74
N PRO A 139 -10.52 10.69 17.53
CA PRO A 139 -10.68 12.14 17.41
C PRO A 139 -9.38 12.93 17.60
N THR A 140 -8.33 12.29 18.13
CA THR A 140 -6.99 12.88 18.36
C THR A 140 -5.91 12.28 17.45
N ASP A 141 -6.21 11.24 16.67
CA ASP A 141 -5.26 10.58 15.76
C ASP A 141 -5.98 10.14 14.48
N TYR A 142 -5.70 10.86 13.39
CA TYR A 142 -6.34 10.72 12.08
C TYR A 142 -5.54 9.81 11.14
N ARG A 143 -4.40 9.26 11.59
CA ARG A 143 -3.55 8.41 10.77
C ARG A 143 -4.22 7.04 10.60
N VAL A 144 -4.67 6.74 9.39
CA VAL A 144 -5.34 5.47 9.06
C VAL A 144 -4.36 4.29 9.12
N ASN A 145 -3.15 4.48 8.58
CA ASN A 145 -2.11 3.47 8.54
C ASN A 145 -1.04 3.82 9.58
N LYS A 146 -0.95 3.01 10.64
CA LYS A 146 0.10 3.07 11.66
C LYS A 146 0.95 1.81 11.72
N GLN A 147 0.50 0.78 11.02
CA GLN A 147 1.11 -0.53 10.97
C GLN A 147 1.73 -0.73 9.58
N LEU A 148 2.99 -1.15 9.57
CA LEU A 148 3.79 -1.33 8.36
C LEU A 148 4.64 -2.59 8.53
N GLN A 149 4.78 -3.38 7.47
CA GLN A 149 5.71 -4.50 7.43
C GLN A 149 6.84 -4.22 6.44
N MET A 150 8.08 -4.55 6.83
CA MET A 150 9.23 -4.38 5.96
C MET A 150 9.15 -5.33 4.76
N MET A 151 9.69 -4.89 3.63
CA MET A 151 9.82 -5.71 2.43
C MET A 151 11.14 -5.44 1.71
N LYS A 152 11.66 -6.46 1.03
CA LYS A 152 12.87 -6.37 0.21
C LYS A 152 12.56 -6.83 -1.21
N PHE A 153 13.07 -6.09 -2.20
CA PHE A 153 12.89 -6.47 -3.60
C PHE A 153 13.89 -7.54 -3.99
N ASN A 154 13.41 -8.69 -4.49
CA ASN A 154 14.26 -9.82 -4.86
C ASN A 154 14.72 -9.80 -6.34
N GLY A 155 14.29 -8.81 -7.11
CA GLY A 155 14.53 -8.70 -8.55
C GLY A 155 13.30 -9.01 -9.40
N GLU A 156 12.25 -9.58 -8.81
CA GLU A 156 11.00 -9.90 -9.49
C GLU A 156 9.79 -9.32 -8.75
N ARG A 157 9.78 -9.49 -7.42
CA ARG A 157 8.70 -9.04 -6.52
C ARG A 157 9.26 -8.55 -5.19
N TRP A 158 8.37 -7.95 -4.41
CA TRP A 158 8.62 -7.67 -3.00
C TRP A 158 8.41 -8.90 -2.14
N GLU A 159 9.31 -9.13 -1.20
CA GLU A 159 9.20 -10.17 -0.18
C GLU A 159 9.14 -9.53 1.19
N LEU A 160 8.05 -9.79 1.92
CA LEU A 160 7.84 -9.29 3.27
C LEU A 160 8.80 -9.98 4.25
N PHE A 161 9.31 -9.23 5.22
CA PHE A 161 10.14 -9.78 6.29
C PHE A 161 9.96 -9.00 7.59
N GLY A 162 10.34 -9.65 8.70
CA GLY A 162 10.24 -9.07 10.03
C GLY A 162 8.79 -8.94 10.54
N PRO A 163 8.61 -8.47 11.78
CA PRO A 163 7.30 -8.24 12.37
C PRO A 163 6.60 -7.03 11.73
N ILE A 164 5.30 -6.91 11.99
CA ILE A 164 4.59 -5.64 11.79
C ILE A 164 5.15 -4.63 12.79
N LEU A 165 5.56 -3.49 12.29
CA LEU A 165 5.96 -2.33 13.07
C LEU A 165 4.75 -1.43 13.24
N GLU A 166 4.48 -1.01 14.47
CA GLU A 166 3.40 -0.09 14.80
C GLU A 166 3.98 1.21 15.33
N ASP A 167 3.57 2.33 14.74
CA ASP A 167 3.83 3.66 15.30
C ASP A 167 2.87 3.87 16.48
N ALA A 168 3.40 3.64 17.69
CA ALA A 168 2.72 3.78 18.98
C ALA A 168 3.17 5.04 19.74
N GLY A 169 3.67 6.06 19.03
CA GLY A 169 4.22 7.28 19.61
C GLY A 169 3.19 8.14 20.37
N PRO A 170 3.60 9.24 21.03
CA PRO A 170 2.68 10.13 21.75
C PRO A 170 1.71 10.89 20.82
N ALA A 171 1.98 10.90 19.52
CA ALA A 171 1.05 11.34 18.48
C ALA A 171 0.01 10.25 18.12
N GLY A 172 0.05 9.11 18.82
CA GLY A 172 -0.83 7.94 18.77
C GLY A 172 -0.09 6.64 18.52
#